data_AF-A0A7C1HVM1-F1
#
_entry.id   AF-A0A7C1HVM1-F1
#
_cell.length_a   1.000
_cell.length_b   1.000
_cell.length_c   1.000
_cell.angle_alpha   90.00
_cell.angle_beta   90.00
_cell.angle_gamma   90.00
#
_symmetry.space_group_name_H-M   'P 1'
#
loop_
_entity.id
_entity.type
_entity.pdbx_description
1 polymer ?
#
loop_
_entity_poly.entity_id
_entity_poly.type
_entity_poly.pdbx_seq_one_letter_code
_entity_poly.pdbx_strand_id
1 'polypeptide(L)' 'MMNEFVHLHVHSHYSKGWGTGTIEELCRAARDLGLTRLALTDTNGLYGAVPFVHTAREAGITPILGSEVVC' A
#
# COMPACT_ATOMS: atom_id res chain seq x y z
N MET A 1 -1.64 -16.22 -19.78
CA MET A 1 -1.19 -15.24 -18.76
C MET A 1 -2.05 -15.45 -17.54
N MET A 2 -1.45 -15.67 -16.37
CA MET A 2 -2.19 -15.74 -15.11
C MET A 2 -2.51 -14.30 -14.70
N ASN A 3 -3.79 -13.98 -14.54
CA ASN A 3 -4.22 -12.63 -14.17
C ASN A 3 -4.07 -12.50 -12.65
N GLU A 4 -2.91 -12.03 -12.19
CA GLU A 4 -2.65 -11.78 -10.77
C GLU A 4 -3.50 -10.58 -10.32
N PHE A 5 -4.32 -10.77 -9.29
CA PHE A 5 -5.05 -9.69 -8.66
C PHE A 5 -4.08 -8.80 -7.86
N VAL A 6 -4.23 -7.48 -7.94
CA VAL A 6 -3.40 -6.51 -7.21
C VAL A 6 -4.30 -5.40 -6.69
N HIS A 7 -4.18 -5.07 -5.40
CA HIS A 7 -4.83 -3.89 -4.84
C HIS A 7 -4.08 -2.62 -5.26
N LEU A 8 -4.73 -1.82 -6.10
CA LEU A 8 -4.21 -0.55 -6.64
C LEU A 8 -4.75 0.70 -5.93
N HIS A 9 -5.70 0.53 -5.02
CA HIS A 9 -6.33 1.62 -4.25
C HIS A 9 -6.35 1.21 -2.78
N VAL A 10 -5.41 1.74 -2.00
CA VAL A 10 -5.20 1.36 -0.60
C VAL A 10 -4.81 2.59 0.21
N HIS A 11 -5.46 2.76 1.36
CA HIS A 11 -5.18 3.84 2.31
C HIS A 11 -4.53 3.28 3.57
N SER A 12 -3.44 3.92 4.00
CA SER A 12 -2.84 3.67 5.29
C SER A 12 -3.34 4.67 6.34
N HIS A 13 -2.93 4.50 7.59
CA HIS A 13 -3.13 5.48 8.67
C HIS A 13 -2.60 6.90 8.36
N TYR A 14 -1.75 7.07 7.34
CA TYR A 14 -1.35 8.39 6.86
C TYR A 14 -2.50 9.12 6.11
N SER A 15 -3.51 8.40 5.63
CA SER A 15 -4.75 8.99 5.11
C SER A 15 -5.65 9.44 6.26
N LYS A 16 -5.47 10.68 6.70
CA LYS A 16 -6.16 11.24 7.88
C LYS A 16 -7.68 11.11 7.76
N GLY A 17 -8.28 10.27 8.60
CA GLY A 17 -9.73 10.04 8.65
C GLY A 17 -10.25 9.03 7.61
N TRP A 18 -9.38 8.49 6.75
CA TRP A 18 -9.74 7.61 5.63
C TRP A 18 -9.00 6.26 5.65
N GLY A 19 -7.92 6.13 6.43
CA GLY A 19 -7.22 4.86 6.62
C GLY A 19 -6.86 4.60 8.08
N THR A 20 -6.84 3.32 8.45
CA THR A 20 -6.57 2.85 9.82
C THR A 20 -5.38 1.90 9.93
N GLY A 21 -5.06 1.17 8.86
CA GLY A 21 -3.99 0.19 8.87
C GLY A 21 -2.59 0.80 8.88
N THR A 22 -1.68 0.24 9.67
CA THR A 22 -0.26 0.58 9.56
C THR A 22 0.34 0.03 8.26
N ILE A 23 1.48 0.57 7.85
CA ILE A 23 2.20 0.10 6.66
C ILE A 23 2.58 -1.39 6.80
N GLU A 24 3.03 -1.79 7.98
CA GLU A 24 3.40 -3.16 8.32
C GLU A 24 2.20 -4.10 8.26
N GLU A 25 1.04 -3.65 8.74
CA GLU A 25 -0.21 -4.42 8.67
C GLU A 25 -0.66 -4.63 7.23
N LEU A 26 -0.60 -3.58 6.40
CA LEU A 26 -0.94 -3.66 4.98
C LEU A 26 0.00 -4.61 4.22
N CYS A 27 1.32 -4.48 4.42
CA CYS A 27 2.30 -5.36 3.79
C CYS A 27 2.16 -6.81 4.27
N ARG A 28 1.91 -7.03 5.57
CA ARG A 28 1.65 -8.37 6.11
C ARG A 28 0.40 -9.00 5.49
N ALA A 29 -0.72 -8.27 5.45
CA ALA A 29 -1.95 -8.76 4.85
C ALA A 29 -1.78 -9.12 3.38
N ALA A 30 -1.09 -8.27 2.60
CA ALA A 30 -0.81 -8.57 1.19
C ALA A 30 0.02 -9.84 1.02
N ARG A 31 1.04 -10.05 1.86
CA ARG A 31 1.83 -11.29 1.86
C ARG A 31 1.00 -12.51 2.23
N ASP A 32 0.15 -12.40 3.25
CA ASP A 32 -0.70 -13.50 3.72
C ASP A 32 -1.74 -13.91 2.65
N LEU A 33 -2.12 -12.95 1.78
CA LEU A 33 -2.95 -13.18 0.59
C LEU A 33 -2.18 -13.71 -0.63
N GLY A 34 -0.86 -13.91 -0.52
CA GLY A 34 -0.01 -14.37 -1.62
C GLY A 34 0.26 -13.31 -2.69
N LEU A 35 0.07 -12.03 -2.39
CA LEU A 35 0.30 -10.94 -3.33
C LEU A 35 1.79 -10.60 -3.41
N THR A 36 2.28 -10.39 -4.63
CA THR A 36 3.67 -9.97 -4.90
C THR A 36 3.80 -8.46 -5.14
N ARG A 37 2.66 -7.76 -5.26
CA ARG A 37 2.56 -6.32 -5.53
C ARG A 37 1.47 -5.70 -4.66
N LEU A 38 1.70 -4.47 -4.22
CA LEU A 38 0.73 -3.69 -3.46
C LEU A 38 0.92 -2.22 -3.80
N ALA A 39 -0.19 -1.50 -4.03
CA ALA A 39 -0.15 -0.05 -4.11
C ALA A 39 -0.42 0.59 -2.74
N LEU A 40 0.17 1.76 -2.53
CA LEU A 40 -0.26 2.71 -1.50
C LEU A 40 -0.70 3.99 -2.19
N THR A 41 -1.94 4.40 -1.94
CA THR A 41 -2.59 5.56 -2.56
C THR A 41 -3.24 6.43 -1.51
N ASP A 42 -2.43 6.96 -0.59
CA ASP A 42 -2.93 7.79 0.50
C ASP A 42 -3.63 9.06 -0.01
N THR A 43 -4.58 9.58 0.77
CA THR A 43 -5.42 10.73 0.39
C THR A 43 -4.60 12.01 0.41
N ASN A 44 -4.58 12.72 -0.72
CA ASN A 44 -3.97 14.05 -0.91
C ASN A 44 -2.50 14.15 -0.48
N GLY A 45 -1.75 13.04 -0.52
CA GLY A 45 -0.35 13.04 -0.14
C GLY A 45 0.34 11.69 -0.28
N LEU A 46 1.66 11.75 -0.08
CA LEU A 46 2.59 10.62 -0.12
C LEU A 46 3.33 10.46 1.21
N TYR A 47 2.68 10.80 2.33
CA TYR A 47 3.31 10.84 3.65
C TYR A 47 3.88 9.48 4.08
N GLY A 48 3.21 8.39 3.72
CA GLY A 48 3.65 7.02 3.98
C GLY A 48 4.60 6.43 2.95
N ALA A 49 5.00 7.16 1.89
CA ALA A 49 5.70 6.57 0.75
C ALA A 49 7.07 5.97 1.12
N VAL A 50 7.87 6.68 1.90
CA VAL A 50 9.21 6.20 2.32
C VAL A 50 9.12 4.95 3.21
N PRO A 51 8.38 4.95 4.33
CA PRO A 51 8.25 3.75 5.15
C PRO A 51 7.61 2.60 4.36
N PHE A 52 6.61 2.88 3.51
CA PHE A 52 5.98 1.87 2.65
C PHE A 52 6.96 1.17 1.72
N VAL A 53 7.80 1.92 0.99
CA VAL A 53 8.78 1.31 0.08
C VAL A 53 9.74 0.40 0.84
N HIS A 54 10.18 0.81 2.03
CA HIS A 54 11.09 0.01 2.83
C HIS A 54 10.42 -1.27 3.34
N THR A 55 9.29 -1.15 4.03
CA THR A 55 8.56 -2.29 4.60
C THR A 55 8.03 -3.24 3.54
N ALA A 56 7.55 -2.74 2.39
CA ALA A 56 7.11 -3.58 1.29
C ALA A 56 8.26 -4.44 0.74
N ARG A 57 9.44 -3.84 0.53
CA ARG A 57 10.63 -4.56 0.05
C ARG A 57 11.09 -5.62 1.05
N GLU A 58 11.10 -5.32 2.34
CA GLU A 58 11.41 -6.28 3.40
C GLU A 58 10.41 -7.44 3.44
N ALA A 59 9.14 -7.17 3.13
CA ALA A 59 8.09 -8.18 3.03
C ALA A 59 8.11 -8.98 1.70
N GLY A 60 9.04 -8.68 0.77
CA GLY A 60 9.11 -9.33 -0.55
C GLY A 60 8.02 -8.85 -1.53
N ILE A 61 7.40 -7.71 -1.25
CA ILE A 61 6.35 -7.09 -2.06
C ILE A 61 6.97 -5.98 -2.91
N THR A 62 6.63 -5.95 -4.20
CA THR A 62 6.98 -4.84 -5.09
C THR A 62 6.01 -3.67 -4.83
N PRO A 63 6.48 -2.53 -4.30
CA PRO A 63 5.62 -1.40 -3.99
C PRO A 63 5.22 -0.64 -5.26
N ILE A 64 3.96 -0.18 -5.29
CA ILE A 64 3.43 0.77 -6.28
C ILE A 64 3.05 2.05 -5.53
N LEU A 65 3.64 3.17 -5.90
CA LEU A 65 3.36 4.46 -5.25
C LEU A 65 2.33 5.25 -6.05
N GLY A 66 1.34 5.79 -5.34
CA GLY A 66 0.36 6.72 -5.88
C GLY A 66 -0.26 7.54 -4.76
N SER A 67 -1.21 8.40 -5.11
CA SER A 67 -2.03 9.14 -4.15
C SER A 67 -3.42 9.29 -4.74
N GLU A 68 -4.42 9.13 -3.88
CA GLU A 68 -5.78 9.51 -4.24
C GLU A 68 -5.92 11.03 -4.10
N VAL A 69 -6.16 11.72 -5.20
CA VAL A 69 -6.35 13.17 -5.22
C VAL A 69 -7.83 13.47 -5.20
N VAL A 70 -8.31 14.07 -4.11
CA VAL A 70 -9.71 14.49 -3.93
C VAL A 70 -9.78 16.01 -3.91
N CYS A 71 -10.70 16.58 -4.69
CA CYS A 71 -10.93 18.01 -4.87
C CYS A 71 -12.21 18.51 -4.20
#